data_AF-A0A1Q5QUB1-F1
#
_entry.id   AF-A0A1Q5QUB1-F1
#
_cell.length_a   1.000
_cell.length_b   1.000
_cell.length_c   1.000
_cell.angle_alpha   90.00
_cell.angle_beta   90.00
_cell.angle_gamma   90.00
#
_symmetry.space_group_name_H-M   'P 1'
#
loop_
_entity.id
_entity.type
_entity.pdbx_description
1 polymer ?
#
loop_
_entity_poly.entity_id
_entity_poly.type
_entity_poly.pdbx_seq_one_letter_code
_entity_poly.pdbx_strand_id
1 'polypeptide(L)' 'GRFIADGNTRPGAKLPLNTNGGGLSYMHSGMYGMYALQESVRQMRGIAPAQVQGAKISVCHGVGGMFAASGTIVFTNER' A
#
# COMPACT_ATOMS: atom_id res chain seq x y z
N GLY A 1 -6.87 4.26 15.14
CA GLY A 1 -7.48 5.61 15.25
C GLY A 1 -8.83 5.65 14.56
N ARG A 2 -9.63 6.71 14.80
CA ARG A 2 -11.01 6.87 14.28
C ARG A 2 -11.15 6.55 12.78
N PHE A 3 -10.22 7.04 11.97
CA PHE A 3 -10.19 6.79 10.52
C PHE A 3 -10.23 5.30 10.13
N ILE A 4 -9.46 4.46 10.84
CA ILE A 4 -9.42 3.01 10.62
C ILE A 4 -10.68 2.34 11.17
N ALA A 5 -11.14 2.77 12.35
CA ALA A 5 -12.34 2.23 13.00
C ALA A 5 -13.61 2.46 12.15
N ASP A 6 -13.69 3.60 11.47
CA ASP A 6 -14.76 3.94 10.54
C ASP A 6 -14.67 3.12 9.21
N GLY A 7 -13.64 2.28 9.04
CA GLY A 7 -13.53 1.36 7.91
C GLY A 7 -12.96 1.96 6.62
N ASN A 8 -12.36 3.15 6.68
CA ASN A 8 -11.88 3.87 5.50
C ASN A 8 -10.77 3.15 4.70
N THR A 9 -10.12 2.13 5.28
CA THR A 9 -9.02 1.38 4.67
C THR A 9 -9.41 0.01 4.12
N ARG A 10 -10.69 -0.35 4.19
CA ARG A 10 -11.19 -1.63 3.67
C ARG A 10 -11.14 -1.67 2.12
N PRO A 11 -11.21 -2.86 1.50
CA PRO A 11 -11.42 -2.97 0.07
C PRO A 11 -12.64 -2.13 -0.39
N GLY A 12 -12.47 -1.32 -1.43
CA GLY A 12 -13.52 -0.44 -1.96
C GLY A 12 -13.83 0.80 -1.12
N ALA A 13 -13.17 1.01 0.02
CA ALA A 13 -13.35 2.19 0.85
C ALA A 13 -12.55 3.39 0.33
N LYS A 14 -12.58 4.49 1.10
CA LYS A 14 -11.99 5.79 0.71
C LYS A 14 -10.47 5.73 0.43
N LEU A 15 -9.73 4.93 1.19
CA LEU A 15 -8.28 4.82 1.06
C LEU A 15 -7.86 3.36 1.28
N PRO A 16 -8.07 2.45 0.31
CA PRO A 16 -7.69 1.05 0.43
C PRO A 16 -6.19 0.95 0.75
N LEU A 17 -5.85 0.21 1.81
CA LEU A 17 -4.50 0.17 2.37
C LEU A 17 -4.02 -1.27 2.47
N ASN A 18 -2.75 -1.52 2.11
CA ASN A 18 -2.15 -2.85 2.11
C ASN A 18 -3.03 -3.89 1.40
N THR A 19 -3.44 -3.59 0.16
CA THR A 19 -4.36 -4.40 -0.66
C THR A 19 -3.89 -5.84 -0.90
N ASN A 20 -2.58 -6.09 -0.81
CA ASN A 20 -2.02 -7.44 -0.86
C ASN A 20 -2.10 -8.21 0.47
N GLY A 21 -2.54 -7.59 1.57
CA GLY A 21 -2.52 -8.13 2.94
C GLY A 21 -1.41 -7.56 3.84
N GLY A 22 -0.48 -6.79 3.29
CA GLY A 22 0.62 -6.16 4.03
C GLY A 22 1.54 -7.15 4.74
N GLY A 23 2.40 -6.63 5.62
CA GLY A 23 3.29 -7.47 6.44
C GLY A 23 2.58 -8.43 7.40
N LEU A 24 1.30 -8.17 7.70
CA LEU A 24 0.53 -8.95 8.68
C LEU A 24 -0.08 -10.23 8.12
N SER A 25 -0.46 -10.24 6.84
CA SER A 25 -1.24 -11.35 6.25
C SER A 25 -0.72 -11.85 4.91
N TYR A 26 0.18 -11.11 4.25
CA TYR A 26 0.82 -11.58 3.03
C TYR A 26 2.15 -12.30 3.31
N MET A 27 3.14 -11.57 3.82
CA MET A 27 4.50 -12.04 4.11
C MET A 27 5.28 -10.91 4.79
N HIS A 28 6.26 -11.24 5.64
CA HIS A 28 7.24 -10.28 6.16
C HIS A 28 8.61 -10.94 6.32
N SER A 29 9.40 -10.98 5.23
CA SER A 29 10.75 -11.57 5.25
C SER A 29 11.82 -10.66 5.89
N GLY A 30 11.42 -9.50 6.43
CA GLY A 30 12.29 -8.44 6.94
C GLY A 30 11.68 -7.07 6.63
N MET A 31 12.51 -6.02 6.50
CA MET A 31 12.04 -4.69 6.09
C MET A 31 11.27 -4.75 4.75
N TYR A 32 9.93 -4.70 4.84
CA TYR A 32 8.93 -5.11 3.84
C TYR A 32 8.88 -4.28 2.53
N GLY A 33 9.76 -3.29 2.36
CA GLY A 33 9.65 -2.24 1.33
C GLY A 33 9.40 -2.77 -0.08
N MET A 34 10.13 -3.80 -0.52
CA MET A 34 10.01 -4.32 -1.88
C MET A 34 8.62 -4.89 -2.20
N TYR A 35 7.94 -5.51 -1.23
CA TYR A 35 6.59 -6.05 -1.43
C TYR A 35 5.53 -4.94 -1.51
N ALA A 36 5.69 -3.86 -0.74
CA ALA A 36 4.82 -2.70 -0.81
C ALA A 36 4.99 -1.92 -2.13
N LEU A 37 6.22 -1.80 -2.63
CA LEU A 37 6.52 -1.22 -3.94
C LEU A 37 5.92 -2.08 -5.07
N GLN A 38 6.10 -3.40 -5.00
CA GLN A 38 5.53 -4.32 -5.97
C GLN A 38 4.01 -4.19 -6.06
N GLU A 39 3.33 -4.12 -4.91
CA GLU A 39 1.87 -3.96 -4.90
C GLU A 39 1.44 -2.61 -5.47
N SER A 40 2.15 -1.52 -5.14
CA SER A 40 1.89 -0.22 -5.75
C SER A 40 2.02 -0.27 -7.27
N VAL A 41 3.07 -0.93 -7.79
CA VAL A 41 3.25 -1.11 -9.25
C VAL A 41 2.12 -1.95 -9.86
N ARG A 42 1.70 -3.04 -9.21
CA ARG A 42 0.57 -3.86 -9.68
C ARG A 42 -0.73 -3.05 -9.74
N GLN A 43 -1.02 -2.26 -8.71
CA GLN A 43 -2.19 -1.39 -8.65
C GLN A 43 -2.18 -0.35 -9.77
N MET A 44 -1.04 0.33 -9.98
CA MET A 44 -0.91 1.33 -11.05
C MET A 44 -0.98 0.72 -12.46
N ARG A 45 -0.60 -0.55 -12.61
CA ARG A 45 -0.72 -1.29 -13.87
C ARG A 45 -2.08 -1.95 -14.09
N GLY A 46 -2.98 -1.92 -13.10
CA GLY A 46 -4.30 -2.55 -13.21
C GLY A 46 -4.28 -4.08 -13.16
N ILE A 47 -3.26 -4.68 -12.55
CA ILE A 47 -3.05 -6.15 -12.52
C ILE A 47 -2.97 -6.72 -11.10
N ALA A 48 -3.39 -5.96 -10.08
CA ALA A 48 -3.36 -6.45 -8.71
C ALA A 48 -4.50 -7.46 -8.46
N PRO A 49 -4.28 -8.52 -7.66
CA PRO A 49 -5.35 -9.46 -7.30
C PRO A 49 -6.55 -8.79 -6.60
N ALA A 50 -6.27 -7.80 -5.76
CA ALA A 50 -7.27 -6.95 -5.10
C ALA A 50 -7.21 -5.53 -5.68
N GLN A 51 -7.58 -5.39 -6.96
CA GLN A 51 -7.44 -4.15 -7.71
C GLN A 51 -8.35 -3.03 -7.17
N VAL A 52 -7.75 -1.86 -6.93
CA VAL A 52 -8.47 -0.60 -6.71
C VAL A 52 -8.84 -0.03 -8.08
N GLN A 53 -10.14 0.08 -8.34
CA GLN A 53 -10.65 0.54 -9.63
C GLN A 53 -10.34 2.02 -9.84
N GLY A 54 -9.78 2.34 -11.01
CA GLY A 54 -9.44 3.72 -11.37
C GLY A 54 -8.31 4.33 -10.52
N ALA A 55 -7.47 3.51 -9.88
CA ALA A 55 -6.33 4.02 -9.12
C ALA A 55 -5.33 4.74 -10.03
N LYS A 56 -5.08 6.02 -9.72
CA LYS A 56 -4.15 6.90 -10.44
C LYS A 56 -2.87 7.19 -9.68
N ILE A 57 -2.97 7.19 -8.35
CA ILE A 57 -1.87 7.48 -7.43
C ILE A 57 -1.81 6.37 -6.39
N SER A 58 -0.59 5.89 -6.10
CA SER A 58 -0.30 5.00 -4.97
C SER A 58 0.80 5.61 -4.11
N VAL A 59 0.69 5.45 -2.79
CA VAL A 59 1.71 5.89 -1.83
C VAL A 59 2.24 4.67 -1.09
N CYS A 60 3.53 4.41 -1.21
CA CYS A 60 4.25 3.42 -0.43
C CYS A 60 5.08 4.14 0.64
N HIS A 61 4.71 3.94 1.91
CA HIS A 61 5.44 4.48 3.05
C HIS A 61 5.98 3.35 3.91
N GLY A 62 7.25 3.44 4.29
CA GLY A 62 7.92 2.49 5.16
C GLY A 62 8.71 3.19 6.26
N VAL A 63 8.68 2.62 7.45
CA VAL A 63 9.47 3.05 8.61
C VAL A 63 10.48 1.96 8.93
N GLY A 64 11.72 2.35 9.23
CA GLY A 64 12.84 1.48 9.55
C GLY A 64 13.43 1.75 10.93
N GLY A 65 14.07 0.72 11.50
CA GLY A 65 14.55 0.75 12.88
C GLY A 65 13.41 1.02 13.87
N MET A 66 13.73 1.63 15.01
CA MET A 66 12.74 2.06 15.99
C MET A 66 12.30 3.51 15.70
N PHE A 67 11.71 3.72 14.52
CA PHE A 67 11.32 5.04 13.99
C PHE A 67 12.49 6.00 13.67
N ALA A 68 13.70 5.47 13.45
CA ALA A 68 14.88 6.28 13.16
C ALA A 68 15.01 6.68 11.68
N ALA A 69 14.33 5.96 10.78
CA ALA A 69 14.34 6.22 9.35
C ALA A 69 12.96 6.00 8.73
N SER A 70 12.66 6.73 7.65
CA SER A 70 11.46 6.51 6.85
C SER A 70 11.71 6.80 5.37
N GLY A 71 11.01 6.10 4.50
CA GLY A 71 10.96 6.36 3.07
C GLY A 71 9.52 6.45 2.59
N THR A 72 9.24 7.41 1.71
CA THR A 72 7.93 7.58 1.06
C THR A 72 8.14 7.67 -0.44
N ILE A 73 7.43 6.82 -1.18
CA ILE A 73 7.47 6.79 -2.64
C ILE A 73 6.04 6.97 -3.15
N VAL A 74 5.87 7.87 -4.10
CA VAL A 74 4.60 8.14 -4.78
C VAL A 74 4.71 7.59 -6.20
N PHE A 75 3.72 6.79 -6.59
CA PHE A 75 3.58 6.25 -7.95
C PHE A 75 2.40 6.92 -8.64
N THR A 76 2.51 7.11 -9.96
CA THR A 76 1.39 7.49 -10.83
C THR A 76 1.44 6.67 -12.12
N ASN A 77 0.28 6.47 -12.75
CA ASN A 77 0.16 5.97 -14.12
C ASN A 77 -0.28 7.05 -15.12
N GLU A 78 -0.40 8.30 -14.66
CA GLU A 78 -0.67 9.45 -15.51
C GLU A 78 0.62 9.90 -16.23
N ARG A 79 0.49 10.27 -17.51
CA ARG A 79 1.60 10.69 -18.38
C ARG A 79 1.72 12.21 -18.43
#